data_AF-A0A920JNP0-F1
#
_entry.id   AF-A0A920JNP0-F1
#
_cell.length_a   1.000
_cell.length_b   1.000
_cell.length_c   1.000
_cell.angle_alpha   90.00
_cell.angle_beta   90.00
_cell.angle_gamma   90.00
#
_symmetry.space_group_name_H-M   'P 1'
#
loop_
_entity.id
_entity.type
_entity.pdbx_description
1 polymer ?
#
loop_
_entity_poly.entity_id
_entity_poly.type
_entity_poly.pdbx_seq_one_letter_code
_entity_poly.pdbx_strand_id
1 'polypeptide(L)'
;MGLFRDPNNDIKFSQELHLNLSDVLPCISGPKRPEDKILLSDVKKVISTEISKISKNKDSKKTVLEDGSIVIAAITSCTNTSNPSVIIGAGLLAKNAIEKGLNKKTWVKTH
;
A
#
# COMPACT_ATOMS: atom_id res chain seq x y z
N MET A 1 7.20 -17.59 37.05
CA MET A 1 6.85 -16.27 36.48
C MET A 1 8.11 -15.67 35.89
N GLY A 2 8.12 -15.22 34.63
CA GLY A 2 9.35 -14.71 34.01
C GLY A 2 9.24 -14.32 32.53
N LEU A 3 8.01 -14.09 32.04
CA LEU A 3 7.75 -13.74 30.63
C LEU A 3 7.12 -12.36 30.46
N PHE A 4 6.93 -11.61 31.56
CA PHE A 4 6.55 -10.20 31.49
C PHE A 4 7.81 -9.36 31.29
N ARG A 5 7.78 -8.49 30.28
CA ARG A 5 8.88 -7.56 29.99
C ARG A 5 8.96 -6.51 31.09
N ASP A 6 10.05 -6.51 31.86
CA ASP A 6 10.46 -5.38 32.71
C ASP A 6 11.37 -4.46 31.87
N PRO A 7 10.99 -3.19 31.61
CA PRO A 7 11.83 -2.24 30.88
C PRO A 7 13.19 -1.97 31.54
N ASN A 8 13.31 -2.16 32.86
CA ASN A 8 14.54 -1.88 33.61
C ASN A 8 15.58 -3.00 33.55
N ASN A 9 15.24 -4.13 32.92
CA ASN A 9 16.15 -5.25 32.77
C ASN A 9 16.79 -5.24 31.37
N ASP A 10 18.11 -5.19 31.29
CA ASP A 10 18.82 -5.15 30.01
C ASP A 10 18.81 -6.50 29.31
N ILE A 11 18.40 -6.51 28.04
CA ILE A 11 18.42 -7.70 27.18
C ILE A 11 19.61 -7.56 26.23
N LYS A 12 20.47 -8.57 26.19
CA LYS A 12 21.61 -8.62 25.27
C LYS A 12 21.18 -9.25 23.94
N PHE A 13 21.24 -8.47 22.86
CA PHE A 13 21.01 -8.94 21.50
C PHE A 13 22.34 -9.14 20.77
N SER A 14 22.35 -10.02 19.76
CA SER A 14 23.52 -10.19 18.88
C SER A 14 23.71 -9.01 17.92
N GLN A 15 22.62 -8.33 17.58
CA GLN A 15 22.56 -7.18 16.69
C GLN A 15 21.46 -6.24 17.16
N GLU A 16 21.69 -4.94 17.03
CA GLU A 16 20.73 -3.89 17.33
C GLU A 16 20.46 -3.07 16.06
N LEU A 17 19.19 -2.79 15.79
CA LEU A 17 18.73 -1.99 14.67
C LEU A 17 17.85 -0.87 15.20
N HIS A 18 18.13 0.36 14.79
CA HIS A 18 17.35 1.54 15.19
C HIS A 18 16.45 2.01 14.05
N LEU A 19 15.21 2.35 14.39
CA LEU A 19 14.24 2.95 13.47
C LEU A 19 13.57 4.14 14.14
N ASN A 20 13.71 5.32 13.53
CA ASN A 20 13.00 6.51 13.97
C ASN A 20 11.61 6.56 13.31
N LEU A 21 10.56 6.58 14.12
CA LEU A 21 9.18 6.60 13.63
C LEU A 21 8.80 7.95 12.99
N SER A 22 9.48 9.04 13.33
CA SER A 22 9.24 10.35 12.73
C SER A 22 9.66 10.43 11.25
N ASP A 23 10.56 9.55 10.82
CA ASP A 23 11.07 9.53 9.44
C ASP A 23 10.23 8.59 8.53
N VAL A 24 9.18 7.97 9.06
CA VAL A 24 8.35 7.01 8.32
C VAL A 24 7.41 7.73 7.35
N LEU A 25 7.49 7.36 6.08
CA LEU A 25 6.65 7.90 5.00
C LEU A 25 5.70 6.84 4.43
N PRO A 26 4.51 7.24 3.93
CA PRO A 26 3.60 6.34 3.24
C PRO A 26 4.25 5.71 2.01
N CYS A 27 4.10 4.39 1.86
CA CYS A 27 4.66 3.62 0.76
C CYS A 27 3.74 2.48 0.33
N ILE A 28 4.01 1.94 -0.85
CA ILE A 28 3.42 0.72 -1.40
C ILE A 28 4.54 -0.28 -1.74
N SER A 29 4.24 -1.56 -1.66
CA SER A 29 5.15 -2.63 -2.10
C SER A 29 4.80 -3.11 -3.51
N GLY A 30 5.82 -3.43 -4.32
CA GLY A 30 5.66 -3.98 -5.67
C GLY A 30 6.43 -3.18 -6.74
N PRO A 31 6.09 -3.34 -8.04
CA PRO A 31 4.96 -4.09 -8.60
C PRO A 31 5.21 -5.59 -8.80
N LYS A 32 6.45 -6.08 -8.60
CA LYS A 32 6.83 -7.48 -8.87
C LYS A 32 7.12 -8.28 -7.61
N ARG A 33 7.75 -7.68 -6.59
CA ARG A 33 8.15 -8.37 -5.36
C ARG A 33 7.71 -7.60 -4.11
N PRO A 34 7.41 -8.28 -2.99
CA PRO A 34 6.92 -7.64 -1.77
C PRO A 34 7.96 -6.73 -1.07
N GLU A 35 9.25 -7.03 -1.23
CA GLU A 35 10.35 -6.23 -0.68
C GLU A 35 10.61 -4.93 -1.46
N ASP A 36 10.04 -4.77 -2.66
CA ASP A 36 10.20 -3.58 -3.48
C ASP A 36 9.39 -2.41 -2.87
N LYS A 37 10.02 -1.55 -2.07
CA LYS A 37 9.38 -0.38 -1.43
C LYS A 37 9.34 0.83 -2.36
N ILE A 38 8.15 1.36 -2.63
CA ILE A 38 7.93 2.57 -3.42
C ILE A 38 7.23 3.61 -2.55
N LEU A 39 7.80 4.81 -2.40
CA LEU A 39 7.12 5.91 -1.71
C LEU A 39 5.85 6.30 -2.47
N LEU A 40 4.79 6.65 -1.74
CA LEU A 40 3.51 6.99 -2.35
C LEU A 40 3.63 8.17 -3.34
N SER A 41 4.54 9.10 -3.07
CA SER A 41 4.89 10.23 -3.95
C SER A 41 5.48 9.80 -5.30
N ASP A 42 6.17 8.67 -5.35
CA ASP A 42 6.93 8.22 -6.51
C ASP A 42 6.19 7.18 -7.37
N VAL A 43 5.01 6.72 -6.93
CA VAL A 43 4.24 5.66 -7.60
C VAL A 43 4.03 5.93 -9.08
N LYS A 44 3.63 7.15 -9.45
CA LYS A 44 3.40 7.52 -10.85
C LYS A 44 4.66 7.35 -11.71
N LYS A 45 5.81 7.77 -11.18
CA LYS A 45 7.10 7.69 -11.87
C LYS A 45 7.56 6.24 -12.04
N VAL A 46 7.47 5.45 -10.97
CA VAL A 46 7.90 4.05 -10.99
C VAL A 46 7.00 3.21 -11.91
N ILE A 47 5.68 3.31 -11.78
CA ILE A 47 4.74 2.52 -12.58
C ILE A 47 4.83 2.88 -14.07
N SER A 48 4.90 4.16 -14.42
CA SER A 48 5.05 4.56 -15.84
C SER A 48 6.36 4.05 -16.46
N THR A 49 7.43 4.03 -15.68
CA THR A 49 8.72 3.47 -16.10
C THR A 49 8.64 1.95 -16.26
N GLU A 50 7.98 1.22 -15.36
CA GLU A 50 7.83 -0.23 -15.49
C GLU A 50 6.90 -0.63 -16.65
N ILE A 51 5.80 0.10 -16.87
CA ILE A 51 4.88 -0.11 -17.99
C ILE A 51 5.61 0.06 -19.33
N SER A 52 6.40 1.13 -19.47
CA SER A 52 7.12 1.40 -20.73
C SER A 52 8.16 0.35 -21.09
N LYS A 53 8.72 -0.38 -20.10
CA LYS A 53 9.61 -1.53 -20.34
C LYS A 53 8.88 -2.74 -20.92
N ILE A 54 7.59 -2.89 -20.59
CA ILE A 54 6.77 -4.05 -20.96
C ILE A 54 6.02 -3.78 -22.28
N SER A 55 5.49 -2.58 -22.45
CA SER A 55 4.66 -2.20 -23.59
C SER A 55 5.52 -1.92 -24.83
N LYS A 56 5.66 -2.92 -25.71
CA LYS A 56 6.42 -2.84 -26.97
C LYS A 56 5.57 -2.42 -28.19
N ASN A 57 4.25 -2.29 -28.05
CA ASN A 57 3.35 -2.02 -29.19
C ASN A 57 2.37 -0.89 -28.87
N LYS A 58 2.51 0.24 -29.57
CA LYS A 58 1.64 1.42 -29.45
C LYS A 58 0.53 1.39 -30.50
N ASP A 59 -0.31 0.37 -30.49
CA ASP A 59 -1.62 0.50 -31.14
C ASP A 59 -2.58 1.15 -30.15
N SER A 60 -2.47 2.46 -30.03
CA SER A 60 -3.29 3.27 -29.13
C SER A 60 -4.70 3.46 -29.69
N LYS A 61 -5.52 2.41 -29.64
CA LYS A 61 -6.98 2.60 -29.65
C LYS A 61 -7.40 3.05 -28.26
N LYS A 62 -8.12 4.16 -28.20
CA LYS A 62 -8.63 4.71 -26.94
C LYS A 62 -9.72 3.79 -26.39
N THR A 63 -9.35 2.94 -25.44
CA THR A 63 -10.25 2.04 -24.70
C THR A 63 -10.62 2.61 -23.34
N VAL A 64 -11.65 2.05 -22.70
CA VAL A 64 -12.05 2.43 -21.33
C VAL A 64 -10.96 2.12 -20.29
N LEU A 65 -10.12 1.12 -20.59
CA LEU A 65 -8.96 0.75 -19.79
C LEU A 65 -7.67 1.21 -20.47
N GLU A 66 -6.77 1.73 -19.67
CA GLU A 66 -5.42 2.14 -20.06
C GLU A 66 -4.38 1.41 -19.20
N ASP A 67 -3.13 1.36 -19.65
CA ASP A 67 -2.04 0.79 -18.85
C ASP A 67 -1.91 1.54 -17.51
N GLY A 68 -1.85 0.78 -16.41
CA GLY A 68 -1.88 1.33 -15.05
C GLY A 68 -3.28 1.53 -14.47
N SER A 69 -4.34 1.21 -15.20
CA SER A 69 -5.69 1.18 -14.65
C SER A 69 -5.81 0.15 -13.53
N ILE A 70 -6.37 0.56 -12.39
CA ILE A 70 -6.70 -0.35 -11.30
C ILE A 70 -7.93 -1.17 -11.71
N VAL A 71 -7.80 -2.50 -11.70
CA VAL A 71 -8.89 -3.44 -12.02
C VAL A 71 -9.34 -4.24 -10.80
N ILE A 72 -8.45 -4.40 -9.81
CA ILE A 72 -8.73 -5.06 -8.54
C ILE A 72 -8.27 -4.13 -7.41
N ALA A 73 -9.13 -3.91 -6.42
CA ALA A 73 -8.78 -3.25 -5.17
C ALA A 73 -9.36 -4.07 -4.02
N ALA A 74 -8.50 -4.74 -3.25
CA ALA A 74 -8.94 -5.65 -2.20
C ALA A 74 -8.35 -5.25 -0.83
N ILE A 75 -9.20 -5.17 0.19
CA ILE A 75 -8.78 -5.11 1.59
C ILE A 75 -8.80 -6.55 2.12
N THR A 76 -7.64 -7.17 2.14
CA THR A 76 -7.48 -8.60 2.40
C THR A 76 -6.31 -8.87 3.36
N SER A 77 -6.13 -10.15 3.71
CA SER A 77 -5.09 -10.71 4.60
C SER A 77 -5.21 -10.29 6.06
N CYS A 78 -4.72 -11.14 6.95
CA CYS A 78 -4.78 -10.88 8.40
C CYS A 78 -3.87 -9.74 8.84
N THR A 79 -2.79 -9.42 8.13
CA THR A 79 -1.80 -8.42 8.57
C THR A 79 -2.39 -7.02 8.77
N ASN A 80 -3.30 -6.61 7.89
CA ASN A 80 -3.97 -5.30 7.99
C ASN A 80 -5.40 -5.42 8.53
N THR A 81 -6.12 -6.51 8.24
CA THR A 81 -7.49 -6.68 8.74
C THR A 81 -7.56 -6.96 10.23
N SER A 82 -6.51 -7.52 10.84
CA SER A 82 -6.41 -7.68 12.29
C SER A 82 -6.02 -6.39 13.02
N ASN A 83 -5.79 -5.28 12.31
CA ASN A 83 -5.47 -3.98 12.89
C ASN A 83 -6.70 -3.05 12.82
N PRO A 84 -7.47 -2.88 13.91
CA PRO A 84 -8.70 -2.10 13.90
C PRO A 84 -8.49 -0.64 13.48
N SER A 85 -7.35 -0.05 13.86
CA SER A 85 -7.04 1.35 13.52
C SER A 85 -6.97 1.58 12.01
N VAL A 86 -6.39 0.62 11.27
CA VAL A 86 -6.27 0.71 9.80
C VAL A 86 -7.64 0.55 9.14
N ILE A 87 -8.44 -0.41 9.59
CA ILE A 87 -9.77 -0.68 9.00
C ILE A 87 -10.76 0.46 9.29
N ILE A 88 -10.76 1.00 10.50
CA ILE A 88 -11.57 2.18 10.84
C ILE A 88 -11.10 3.38 10.00
N GLY A 89 -9.79 3.58 9.87
CA GLY A 89 -9.22 4.63 9.01
C GLY A 89 -9.69 4.52 7.56
N ALA A 90 -9.72 3.31 6.99
CA ALA A 90 -10.23 3.07 5.64
C ALA A 90 -11.73 3.40 5.52
N GLY A 91 -12.55 3.04 6.52
CA GLY A 91 -13.98 3.36 6.55
C GLY A 91 -14.27 4.86 6.64
N LEU A 92 -13.52 5.59 7.47
CA LEU A 92 -13.62 7.04 7.58
C LEU A 92 -13.20 7.74 6.27
N LEU A 93 -12.14 7.25 5.62
CA LEU A 93 -11.73 7.75 4.31
C LEU A 93 -12.82 7.53 3.26
N ALA A 94 -13.45 6.35 3.25
CA ALA A 94 -14.55 6.04 2.34
C ALA A 94 -15.77 6.93 2.59
N LYS A 95 -16.15 7.16 3.86
CA LYS A 95 -17.22 8.10 4.23
C LYS A 95 -16.95 9.50 3.67
N ASN A 96 -15.75 10.03 3.92
CA ASN A 96 -15.36 11.35 3.42
C ASN A 96 -15.35 11.44 1.89
N ALA A 97 -15.00 10.34 1.20
CA ALA A 97 -15.03 10.28 -0.25
C ALA A 97 -16.47 10.33 -0.80
N ILE A 98 -17.40 9.57 -0.19
CA ILE A 98 -18.81 9.55 -0.56
C ILE A 98 -19.47 10.91 -0.29
N GLU A 99 -19.19 11.53 0.84
CA GLU A 99 -19.67 12.88 1.17
C GLU A 99 -19.19 13.94 0.15
N LYS A 100 -18.04 13.70 -0.49
CA LYS A 100 -17.51 14.52 -1.60
C LYS A 100 -18.02 14.10 -2.98
N GLY A 101 -18.97 13.18 -3.07
CA GLY A 101 -19.55 12.69 -4.33
C GLY A 101 -18.64 11.75 -5.13
N LEU A 102 -17.55 11.27 -4.54
CA LEU A 102 -16.62 10.36 -5.20
C LEU A 102 -17.19 8.94 -5.21
N ASN A 103 -17.01 8.26 -6.34
CA ASN A 103 -17.41 6.87 -6.53
C ASN A 103 -16.28 6.10 -7.22
N LYS A 104 -16.19 4.79 -6.95
CA LYS A 104 -15.26 3.92 -7.68
C LYS A 104 -15.67 3.80 -9.15
N LYS A 105 -14.70 3.52 -10.02
CA LYS A 105 -14.99 3.17 -11.42
C LYS A 105 -15.70 1.82 -11.49
N THR A 106 -16.61 1.67 -12.45
CA THR A 106 -17.50 0.50 -12.57
C THR A 106 -16.76 -0.81 -12.86
N TRP A 107 -15.61 -0.74 -13.53
CA TRP A 107 -14.79 -1.90 -13.85
C TRP A 107 -13.91 -2.39 -12.69
N VAL A 108 -13.86 -1.67 -11.57
CA VAL A 108 -13.01 -2.05 -10.43
C VAL A 108 -13.72 -3.11 -9.60
N LYS A 109 -13.15 -4.32 -9.60
CA LYS A 109 -13.57 -5.39 -8.72
C LYS A 109 -13.03 -5.14 -7.31
N THR A 110 -13.93 -4.94 -6.36
CA THR A 110 -13.60 -4.62 -4.97
C THR A 110 -13.93 -5.81 -4.07
N HIS A 111 -13.03 -6.15 -3.14
CA HIS A 111 -13.20 -7.22 -2.17
C HIS A 111 -12.71 -6.83 -0.79
#